data_AF-A0A7S3LJ63-F1
#
_entry.id   AF-A0A7S3LJ63-F1
#
_cell.length_a   1.000
_cell.length_b   1.000
_cell.length_c   1.000
_cell.angle_alpha   90.00
_cell.angle_beta   90.00
_cell.angle_gamma   90.00
#
_symmetry.space_group_name_H-M   'P 1'
#
loop_
_entity.id
_entity.type
_entity.pdbx_description
1 polymer ?
#
loop_
_entity_poly.entity_id
_entity_poly.type
_entity_poly.pdbx_seq_one_letter_code
_entity_poly.pdbx_strand_id
1 'polypeptide(L)'
;KIKLCEYGIMPVLIEMLCSGDLDINDDEQLGLVVKIVATIRILSSNLVAQVEAARCGAIPYLVRLLRKCDEQLRRQASGALLALSFNERNRNLIADARGIINLVRIVATDMSDATIMSAAGCLWNLAMNDDLERRIVKHDAIPALIRRLNSRSIEVVCKAAGALKNLSYQREHKEIVAANGGIPKLVELIKDPSSRVLPYAVGALRLVASGRPETRRKIVSSGAIEYLVKLLALKDEQNDSVRLASGTLLHLADCHTEAMVKAGAVPHLIAMTKWEDAPLLVREEAAYILQRIALSPNNPTQALRVERSAICRKRASDELVISRARGVPGDTYIKANNMIMFYSYSSVACETFLNKGKVYYEIEIFSVKGFPSFGWISKEFETGINHLYDCGVGFPGRDKTSHDSWAIDGVNQRKWPNKETYGMSWGKGDVVTIAADLDAGILTFGLNGCYDAPMGIAFKDIFESRNEAFALAPALSGSHNTAVHVNFGEMGFKFPP
;
A
#
# COMPACT_ATOMS: atom_id res chain seq x y z
N LYS A 1 -47.69 3.75 12.96
CA LYS A 1 -47.29 3.04 11.72
C LYS A 1 -47.81 1.60 11.70
N ILE A 2 -47.42 0.74 12.64
CA ILE A 2 -47.88 -0.66 12.73
C ILE A 2 -49.41 -0.74 12.80
N LYS A 3 -50.03 -0.03 13.76
CA LYS A 3 -51.50 0.06 13.87
C LYS A 3 -52.21 0.48 12.58
N LEU A 4 -51.64 1.42 11.80
CA LEU A 4 -52.24 1.83 10.53
C LEU A 4 -52.20 0.70 9.48
N CYS A 5 -51.14 -0.11 9.46
CA CYS A 5 -51.05 -1.28 8.60
C CYS A 5 -52.05 -2.36 9.04
N GLU A 6 -52.23 -2.55 10.35
CA GLU A 6 -53.24 -3.47 10.91
C GLU A 6 -54.67 -3.06 10.56
N TYR A 7 -54.94 -1.75 10.46
CA TYR A 7 -56.23 -1.23 9.96
C TYR A 7 -56.42 -1.36 8.45
N GLY A 8 -55.51 -2.01 7.72
CA GLY A 8 -55.67 -2.27 6.28
C GLY A 8 -55.54 -1.03 5.40
N ILE A 9 -54.84 0.02 5.85
CA ILE A 9 -54.72 1.27 5.07
C ILE A 9 -53.96 1.08 3.74
N MET A 10 -53.05 0.11 3.67
CA MET A 10 -52.17 -0.08 2.51
C MET A 10 -52.95 -0.47 1.24
N PRO A 11 -53.85 -1.49 1.27
CA PRO A 11 -54.76 -1.77 0.16
C PRO A 11 -55.55 -0.54 -0.30
N VAL A 12 -56.17 0.20 0.62
CA VAL A 12 -57.00 1.38 0.30
C VAL A 12 -56.20 2.44 -0.44
N LEU A 13 -55.01 2.78 0.08
CA LEU A 13 -54.15 3.80 -0.54
C LEU A 13 -53.70 3.40 -1.96
N ILE A 14 -53.44 2.12 -2.19
CA ILE A 14 -52.97 1.64 -3.49
C ILE A 14 -54.13 1.50 -4.48
N GLU A 15 -55.31 1.08 -4.01
CA GLU A 15 -56.54 1.09 -4.79
C GLU A 15 -56.86 2.50 -5.30
N MET A 16 -56.81 3.51 -4.42
CA MET A 16 -57.00 4.92 -4.81
C MET A 16 -56.03 5.39 -5.89
N LEU A 17 -54.79 4.88 -5.90
CA LEU A 17 -53.82 5.20 -6.95
C LEU A 17 -54.10 4.43 -8.25
N CYS A 18 -54.49 3.15 -8.13
CA CYS A 18 -54.63 2.24 -9.25
C CYS A 18 -55.98 2.30 -9.96
N SER A 19 -57.03 2.85 -9.34
CA SER A 19 -58.38 2.97 -9.91
C SER A 19 -58.42 3.85 -11.17
N GLY A 20 -57.45 4.75 -11.32
CA GLY A 20 -57.37 5.69 -12.45
C GLY A 20 -58.19 6.96 -12.27
N ASP A 21 -58.82 7.13 -11.10
CA ASP A 21 -59.68 8.28 -10.80
C ASP A 21 -58.90 9.56 -10.48
N LEU A 22 -57.59 9.45 -10.24
CA LEU A 22 -56.72 10.58 -9.94
C LEU A 22 -55.92 11.01 -11.17
N ASP A 23 -56.26 12.19 -11.72
CA ASP A 23 -55.51 12.88 -12.75
C ASP A 23 -54.33 13.65 -12.16
N ILE A 24 -53.12 13.23 -12.50
CA ILE A 24 -51.88 13.88 -12.06
C ILE A 24 -51.60 15.22 -12.76
N ASN A 25 -52.39 15.59 -13.77
CA ASN A 25 -52.30 16.90 -14.42
C ASN A 25 -53.19 17.94 -13.72
N ASP A 26 -54.08 17.52 -12.82
CA ASP A 26 -54.82 18.40 -11.92
C ASP A 26 -54.00 18.63 -10.65
N ASP A 27 -53.82 19.89 -10.25
CA ASP A 27 -52.92 20.25 -9.14
C ASP A 27 -53.40 19.73 -7.77
N GLU A 28 -54.72 19.70 -7.53
CA GLU A 28 -55.28 19.23 -6.27
C GLU A 28 -55.13 17.70 -6.15
N GLN A 29 -55.47 16.99 -7.23
CA GLN A 29 -55.33 15.54 -7.31
C GLN A 29 -53.85 15.11 -7.30
N LEU A 30 -52.96 15.85 -7.96
CA LEU A 30 -51.51 15.65 -7.87
C LEU A 30 -51.03 15.80 -6.41
N GLY A 31 -51.51 16.81 -5.69
CA GLY A 31 -51.22 17.01 -4.27
C GLY A 31 -51.65 15.81 -3.41
N LEU A 32 -52.82 15.24 -3.70
CA LEU A 32 -53.30 14.02 -3.05
C LEU A 32 -52.41 12.81 -3.39
N VAL A 33 -52.09 12.59 -4.67
CA VAL A 33 -51.21 11.51 -5.12
C VAL A 33 -49.84 11.58 -4.43
N VAL A 34 -49.24 12.77 -4.36
CA VAL A 34 -47.96 12.99 -3.65
C VAL A 34 -48.05 12.58 -2.18
N LYS A 35 -49.14 12.95 -1.48
CA LYS A 35 -49.37 12.58 -0.07
C LYS A 35 -49.58 11.08 0.10
N ILE A 36 -50.31 10.44 -0.80
CA ILE A 36 -50.53 8.99 -0.78
C ILE A 36 -49.20 8.25 -0.96
N VAL A 37 -48.41 8.61 -1.98
CA VAL A 37 -47.10 8.00 -2.24
C VAL A 37 -46.13 8.21 -1.09
N ALA A 38 -46.12 9.42 -0.50
CA ALA A 38 -45.34 9.70 0.71
C ALA A 38 -45.77 8.81 1.89
N THR A 39 -47.07 8.56 2.04
CA THR A 39 -47.61 7.67 3.09
C THR A 39 -47.17 6.22 2.86
N ILE A 40 -47.27 5.71 1.63
CA ILE A 40 -46.79 4.36 1.26
C ILE A 40 -45.30 4.22 1.61
N ARG A 41 -44.47 5.22 1.27
CA ARG A 41 -43.05 5.27 1.65
C ARG A 41 -42.86 5.17 3.16
N ILE A 42 -43.60 5.96 3.94
CA ILE A 42 -43.46 6.01 5.41
C ILE A 42 -43.88 4.69 6.08
N LEU A 43 -44.94 4.06 5.58
CA LEU A 43 -45.46 2.79 6.07
C LEU A 43 -44.54 1.62 5.71
N SER A 44 -43.90 1.67 4.54
CA SER A 44 -42.93 0.67 4.05
C SER A 44 -41.61 0.62 4.84
N SER A 45 -41.54 1.24 6.01
CA SER A 45 -40.42 1.07 6.96
C SER A 45 -40.45 -0.26 7.72
N ASN A 46 -41.45 -1.11 7.49
CA ASN A 46 -41.56 -2.44 8.10
C ASN A 46 -41.88 -3.51 7.03
N LEU A 47 -41.49 -4.76 7.29
CA LEU A 47 -41.54 -5.84 6.31
C LEU A 47 -42.97 -6.22 5.90
N VAL A 48 -43.94 -6.20 6.83
CA VAL A 48 -45.35 -6.55 6.55
C VAL A 48 -45.94 -5.56 5.55
N ALA A 49 -45.74 -4.25 5.78
CA ALA A 49 -46.18 -3.21 4.87
C ALA A 49 -45.50 -3.29 3.50
N GLN A 50 -44.22 -3.68 3.44
CA GLN A 50 -43.50 -3.86 2.17
C GLN A 50 -44.09 -4.99 1.33
N VAL A 51 -44.44 -6.11 1.96
CA VAL A 51 -45.07 -7.26 1.28
C VAL A 51 -46.48 -6.89 0.82
N GLU A 52 -47.27 -6.27 1.69
CA GLU A 52 -48.65 -5.90 1.35
C GLU A 52 -48.70 -4.85 0.24
N ALA A 53 -47.85 -3.83 0.29
CA ALA A 53 -47.77 -2.83 -0.78
C ALA A 53 -47.44 -3.46 -2.14
N ALA A 54 -46.54 -4.45 -2.16
CA ALA A 54 -46.21 -5.17 -3.38
C ALA A 54 -47.38 -6.02 -3.89
N ARG A 55 -48.08 -6.74 -3.00
CA ARG A 55 -49.26 -7.56 -3.34
C ARG A 55 -50.38 -6.73 -3.95
N CYS A 56 -50.59 -5.52 -3.43
CA CYS A 56 -51.61 -4.59 -3.95
C CYS A 56 -51.20 -3.89 -5.26
N GLY A 57 -49.99 -4.13 -5.78
CA GLY A 57 -49.56 -3.55 -7.07
C GLY A 57 -48.94 -2.15 -6.98
N ALA A 58 -48.44 -1.72 -5.81
CA ALA A 58 -47.79 -0.41 -5.69
C ALA A 58 -46.56 -0.29 -6.61
N ILE A 59 -45.76 -1.36 -6.76
CA ILE A 59 -44.46 -1.30 -7.44
C ILE A 59 -44.58 -0.86 -8.92
N PRO A 60 -45.41 -1.51 -9.77
CA PRO A 60 -45.63 -1.05 -11.14
C PRO A 60 -46.10 0.41 -11.24
N TYR A 61 -47.02 0.82 -10.35
CA TYR A 61 -47.54 2.19 -10.32
C TYR A 61 -46.43 3.19 -9.98
N LEU A 62 -45.66 2.95 -8.92
CA LEU A 62 -44.54 3.80 -8.49
C LEU A 62 -43.47 3.91 -9.58
N VAL A 63 -43.16 2.83 -10.30
CA VAL A 63 -42.23 2.88 -11.43
C VAL A 63 -42.76 3.73 -12.58
N ARG A 64 -44.08 3.70 -12.84
CA ARG A 64 -44.71 4.58 -13.84
C ARG A 64 -44.57 6.06 -13.46
N LEU A 65 -44.68 6.38 -12.17
CA LEU A 65 -44.53 7.76 -11.68
C LEU A 65 -43.12 8.32 -11.88
N LEU A 66 -42.07 7.49 -11.88
CA LEU A 66 -40.70 7.94 -12.15
C LEU A 66 -40.53 8.62 -13.53
N ARG A 67 -41.43 8.36 -14.48
CA ARG A 67 -41.39 8.92 -15.83
C ARG A 67 -42.08 10.29 -15.96
N LYS A 68 -42.87 10.69 -14.97
CA LYS A 68 -43.66 11.94 -15.01
C LYS A 68 -42.78 13.15 -14.73
N CYS A 69 -43.18 14.35 -15.16
CA CYS A 69 -42.32 15.54 -15.09
C CYS A 69 -42.19 16.15 -13.69
N ASP A 70 -43.17 15.90 -12.81
CA ASP A 70 -43.16 16.48 -11.46
C ASP A 70 -42.02 15.93 -10.58
N GLU A 71 -41.19 16.84 -10.06
CA GLU A 71 -40.02 16.49 -9.27
C GLU A 71 -40.41 15.91 -7.91
N GLN A 72 -41.43 16.48 -7.26
CA GLN A 72 -41.86 16.04 -5.94
C GLN A 72 -42.42 14.62 -6.00
N LEU A 73 -43.18 14.29 -7.03
CA LEU A 73 -43.72 12.98 -7.29
C LEU A 73 -42.61 11.96 -7.59
N ARG A 74 -41.63 12.31 -8.44
CA ARG A 74 -40.43 11.47 -8.66
C ARG A 74 -39.66 11.21 -7.38
N ARG A 75 -39.51 12.23 -6.53
CA ARG A 75 -38.85 12.12 -5.22
C ARG A 75 -39.58 11.13 -4.31
N GLN A 76 -40.89 11.29 -4.15
CA GLN A 76 -41.68 10.39 -3.30
C GLN A 76 -41.72 8.98 -3.86
N ALA A 77 -41.89 8.82 -5.18
CA ALA A 77 -41.89 7.52 -5.83
C ALA A 77 -40.53 6.81 -5.69
N SER A 78 -39.41 7.51 -5.94
CA SER A 78 -38.06 6.96 -5.74
C SER A 78 -37.83 6.55 -4.28
N GLY A 79 -38.29 7.38 -3.34
CA GLY A 79 -38.19 7.09 -1.91
C GLY A 79 -39.04 5.90 -1.48
N ALA A 80 -40.25 5.75 -2.03
CA ALA A 80 -41.11 4.59 -1.80
C ALA A 80 -40.47 3.31 -2.35
N LEU A 81 -39.93 3.34 -3.57
CA LEU A 81 -39.23 2.21 -4.17
C LEU A 81 -37.96 1.81 -3.40
N LEU A 82 -37.21 2.78 -2.86
CA LEU A 82 -36.10 2.50 -1.94
C LEU A 82 -36.60 1.79 -0.66
N ALA A 83 -37.70 2.26 -0.05
CA ALA A 83 -38.24 1.60 1.14
C ALA A 83 -38.73 0.17 0.84
N LEU A 84 -39.34 -0.05 -0.32
CA LEU A 84 -39.81 -1.37 -0.75
C LEU A 84 -38.65 -2.31 -1.12
N SER A 85 -37.52 -1.80 -1.61
CA SER A 85 -36.38 -2.62 -2.06
C SER A 85 -35.57 -3.26 -0.92
N PHE A 86 -35.86 -2.94 0.35
CA PHE A 86 -35.31 -3.68 1.49
C PHE A 86 -35.79 -5.14 1.50
N ASN A 87 -37.01 -5.42 1.04
CA ASN A 87 -37.51 -6.77 0.84
C ASN A 87 -36.94 -7.39 -0.46
N GLU A 88 -36.37 -8.59 -0.37
CA GLU A 88 -35.72 -9.27 -1.49
C GLU A 88 -36.66 -9.57 -2.67
N ARG A 89 -37.88 -10.06 -2.41
CA ARG A 89 -38.87 -10.35 -3.47
C ARG A 89 -39.26 -9.08 -4.22
N ASN A 90 -39.40 -7.98 -3.48
CA ASN A 90 -39.73 -6.68 -4.08
C ASN A 90 -38.63 -6.17 -5.01
N ARG A 91 -37.36 -6.52 -4.79
CA ARG A 91 -36.25 -6.13 -5.70
C ARG A 91 -36.48 -6.67 -7.11
N ASN A 92 -36.89 -7.94 -7.22
CA ASN A 92 -37.22 -8.58 -8.50
C ASN A 92 -38.44 -7.91 -9.15
N LEU A 93 -39.51 -7.66 -8.37
CA LEU A 93 -40.70 -6.97 -8.86
C LEU A 93 -40.39 -5.55 -9.39
N ILE A 94 -39.50 -4.81 -8.72
CA ILE A 94 -39.05 -3.48 -9.18
C ILE A 94 -38.32 -3.62 -10.53
N ALA A 95 -37.45 -4.62 -10.65
CA ALA A 95 -36.73 -4.87 -11.88
C ALA A 95 -37.67 -5.25 -13.04
N ASP A 96 -38.64 -6.12 -12.79
CA ASP A 96 -39.59 -6.64 -13.78
C ASP A 96 -40.58 -5.56 -14.23
N ALA A 97 -40.95 -4.64 -13.34
CA ALA A 97 -41.68 -3.43 -13.67
C ALA A 97 -40.88 -2.41 -14.50
N ARG A 98 -39.65 -2.75 -14.95
CA ARG A 98 -38.71 -1.85 -15.63
C ARG A 98 -38.26 -0.67 -14.76
N GLY A 99 -38.16 -0.88 -13.45
CA GLY A 99 -37.71 0.14 -12.49
C GLY A 99 -36.24 0.54 -12.69
N ILE A 100 -35.36 -0.42 -12.98
CA ILE A 100 -33.91 -0.21 -13.09
C ILE A 100 -33.56 0.91 -14.07
N ILE A 101 -34.04 0.85 -15.32
CA ILE A 101 -33.74 1.87 -16.34
C ILE A 101 -34.22 3.27 -15.91
N ASN A 102 -35.38 3.38 -15.24
CA ASN A 102 -35.88 4.68 -14.79
C ASN A 102 -35.06 5.22 -13.61
N LEU A 103 -34.65 4.35 -12.67
CA LEU A 103 -33.78 4.72 -11.56
C LEU A 103 -32.39 5.17 -12.05
N VAL A 104 -31.80 4.46 -13.03
CA VAL A 104 -30.52 4.85 -13.64
C VAL A 104 -30.65 6.19 -14.35
N ARG A 105 -31.74 6.44 -15.09
CA ARG A 105 -32.01 7.75 -15.70
C ARG A 105 -32.04 8.88 -14.68
N ILE A 106 -32.69 8.67 -13.53
CA ILE A 106 -32.71 9.67 -12.45
C ILE A 106 -31.30 9.96 -11.94
N VAL A 107 -30.51 8.93 -11.62
CA VAL A 107 -29.10 9.07 -11.21
C VAL A 107 -28.27 9.76 -12.31
N ALA A 108 -28.64 9.52 -13.57
CA ALA A 108 -28.02 10.07 -14.76
C ALA A 108 -28.45 11.53 -15.09
N THR A 109 -29.31 12.17 -14.30
CA THR A 109 -29.74 13.56 -14.51
C THR A 109 -29.32 14.47 -13.35
N ASP A 110 -29.59 15.77 -13.45
CA ASP A 110 -29.30 16.77 -12.41
C ASP A 110 -30.56 17.15 -11.62
N MET A 111 -31.25 16.13 -11.11
CA MET A 111 -32.35 16.30 -10.16
C MET A 111 -31.84 16.68 -8.77
N SER A 112 -32.74 17.05 -7.85
CA SER A 112 -32.39 17.27 -6.45
C SER A 112 -31.63 16.09 -5.83
N ASP A 113 -30.68 16.41 -4.95
CA ASP A 113 -29.88 15.42 -4.22
C ASP A 113 -30.76 14.40 -3.48
N ALA A 114 -31.92 14.82 -2.97
CA ALA A 114 -32.85 13.91 -2.30
C ALA A 114 -33.40 12.82 -3.26
N THR A 115 -33.71 13.20 -4.50
CA THR A 115 -34.24 12.28 -5.52
C THR A 115 -33.14 11.34 -6.02
N ILE A 116 -31.96 11.89 -6.30
CA ILE A 116 -30.77 11.12 -6.68
C ILE A 116 -30.38 10.14 -5.58
N MET A 117 -30.34 10.57 -4.32
CA MET A 117 -30.05 9.72 -3.17
C MET A 117 -31.04 8.55 -3.07
N SER A 118 -32.34 8.81 -3.22
CA SER A 118 -33.34 7.74 -3.21
C SER A 118 -33.16 6.76 -4.37
N ALA A 119 -32.90 7.25 -5.59
CA ALA A 119 -32.69 6.40 -6.74
C ALA A 119 -31.39 5.55 -6.63
N ALA A 120 -30.27 6.18 -6.26
CA ALA A 120 -29.00 5.50 -6.05
C ALA A 120 -29.08 4.50 -4.89
N GLY A 121 -29.79 4.84 -3.81
CA GLY A 121 -30.03 3.91 -2.71
C GLY A 121 -30.89 2.72 -3.13
N CYS A 122 -31.91 2.94 -3.97
CA CYS A 122 -32.71 1.85 -4.50
C CYS A 122 -31.83 0.91 -5.35
N LEU A 123 -31.02 1.47 -6.27
CA LEU A 123 -30.06 0.70 -7.06
C LEU A 123 -29.05 -0.07 -6.19
N TRP A 124 -28.59 0.52 -5.08
CA TRP A 124 -27.70 -0.16 -4.13
C TRP A 124 -28.36 -1.41 -3.54
N ASN A 125 -29.61 -1.29 -3.08
CA ASN A 125 -30.38 -2.44 -2.58
C ASN A 125 -30.64 -3.49 -3.67
N LEU A 126 -30.97 -3.07 -4.89
CA LEU A 126 -31.16 -3.99 -6.02
C LEU A 126 -29.86 -4.73 -6.37
N ALA A 127 -28.71 -4.05 -6.29
CA ALA A 127 -27.39 -4.63 -6.56
C ALA A 127 -26.93 -5.65 -5.48
N MET A 128 -27.68 -5.85 -4.39
CA MET A 128 -27.45 -6.95 -3.46
C MET A 128 -27.90 -8.32 -4.01
N ASN A 129 -28.58 -8.33 -5.16
CA ASN A 129 -29.01 -9.55 -5.86
C ASN A 129 -28.17 -9.72 -7.13
N ASP A 130 -27.45 -10.84 -7.20
CA ASP A 130 -26.50 -11.17 -8.28
C ASP A 130 -27.16 -11.19 -9.68
N ASP A 131 -28.43 -11.58 -9.79
CA ASP A 131 -29.16 -11.59 -11.05
C ASP A 131 -29.53 -10.17 -11.51
N LEU A 132 -29.79 -9.27 -10.57
CA LEU A 132 -30.13 -7.89 -10.87
C LEU A 132 -28.89 -7.05 -11.16
N GLU A 133 -27.72 -7.38 -10.60
CA GLU A 133 -26.44 -6.69 -10.84
C GLU A 133 -26.19 -6.50 -12.34
N ARG A 134 -26.26 -7.58 -13.12
CA ARG A 134 -26.05 -7.56 -14.58
C ARG A 134 -27.09 -6.71 -15.31
N ARG A 135 -28.35 -6.72 -14.87
CA ARG A 135 -29.44 -5.90 -15.44
C ARG A 135 -29.20 -4.41 -15.17
N ILE A 136 -28.68 -4.07 -13.99
CA ILE A 136 -28.33 -2.69 -13.62
C ILE A 136 -27.20 -2.17 -14.50
N VAL A 137 -26.12 -2.94 -14.67
CA VAL A 137 -24.97 -2.51 -15.47
C VAL A 137 -25.31 -2.36 -16.96
N LYS A 138 -26.19 -3.21 -17.51
CA LYS A 138 -26.69 -3.10 -18.90
C LYS A 138 -27.38 -1.76 -19.24
N HIS A 139 -27.78 -0.99 -18.22
CA HIS A 139 -28.41 0.32 -18.40
C HIS A 139 -27.46 1.50 -18.11
N ASP A 140 -26.14 1.28 -18.18
CA ASP A 140 -25.10 2.30 -17.95
C ASP A 140 -25.12 2.90 -16.53
N ALA A 141 -25.47 2.08 -15.54
CA ALA A 141 -25.52 2.51 -14.15
C ALA A 141 -24.15 2.90 -13.59
N ILE A 142 -23.07 2.20 -13.95
CA ILE A 142 -21.72 2.44 -13.41
C ILE A 142 -21.23 3.86 -13.73
N PRO A 143 -21.21 4.31 -15.01
CA PRO A 143 -20.84 5.70 -15.32
C PRO A 143 -21.69 6.74 -14.59
N ALA A 144 -23.01 6.52 -14.52
CA ALA A 144 -23.93 7.43 -13.83
C ALA A 144 -23.62 7.54 -12.33
N LEU A 145 -23.35 6.40 -11.66
CA LEU A 145 -22.99 6.36 -10.24
C LEU A 145 -21.61 6.99 -9.98
N ILE A 146 -20.61 6.76 -10.85
CA ILE A 146 -19.29 7.40 -10.74
C ILE A 146 -19.43 8.91 -10.79
N ARG A 147 -20.26 9.45 -11.68
CA ARG A 147 -20.49 10.90 -11.74
C ARG A 147 -21.03 11.45 -10.42
N ARG A 148 -21.91 10.69 -9.75
CA ARG A 148 -22.51 11.11 -8.47
C ARG A 148 -21.55 11.06 -7.28
N LEU A 149 -20.38 10.43 -7.41
CA LEU A 149 -19.30 10.56 -6.42
C LEU A 149 -18.75 12.00 -6.31
N ASN A 150 -19.07 12.88 -7.25
CA ASN A 150 -18.73 14.32 -7.20
C ASN A 150 -19.83 15.20 -6.57
N SER A 151 -20.93 14.62 -6.05
CA SER A 151 -21.98 15.40 -5.38
C SER A 151 -21.45 16.07 -4.11
N ARG A 152 -22.01 17.25 -3.79
CA ARG A 152 -21.79 17.94 -2.50
C ARG A 152 -22.55 17.26 -1.36
N SER A 153 -23.56 16.44 -1.67
CA SER A 153 -24.32 15.69 -0.67
C SER A 153 -23.62 14.39 -0.31
N ILE A 154 -23.14 14.31 0.94
CA ILE A 154 -22.49 13.11 1.48
C ILE A 154 -23.41 11.87 1.39
N GLU A 155 -24.72 12.05 1.55
CA GLU A 155 -25.69 10.95 1.43
C GLU A 155 -25.75 10.40 0.01
N VAL A 156 -25.73 11.28 -1.01
CA VAL A 156 -25.65 10.86 -2.42
C VAL A 156 -24.37 10.07 -2.68
N VAL A 157 -23.23 10.58 -2.19
CA VAL A 157 -21.93 9.91 -2.36
C VAL A 157 -21.92 8.54 -1.67
N CYS A 158 -22.45 8.43 -0.44
CA CYS A 158 -22.58 7.15 0.26
C CYS A 158 -23.41 6.13 -0.53
N LYS A 159 -24.59 6.54 -1.05
CA LYS A 159 -25.45 5.63 -1.83
C LYS A 159 -24.79 5.22 -3.15
N ALA A 160 -24.13 6.16 -3.83
CA ALA A 160 -23.43 5.89 -5.08
C ALA A 160 -22.23 4.96 -4.88
N ALA A 161 -21.38 5.21 -3.87
CA ALA A 161 -20.24 4.36 -3.54
C ALA A 161 -20.69 2.96 -3.07
N GLY A 162 -21.75 2.87 -2.27
CA GLY A 162 -22.33 1.60 -1.83
C GLY A 162 -22.88 0.78 -3.00
N ALA A 163 -23.59 1.42 -3.94
CA ALA A 163 -24.02 0.77 -5.18
C ALA A 163 -22.82 0.30 -6.01
N LEU A 164 -21.79 1.14 -6.21
CA LEU A 164 -20.60 0.76 -6.96
C LEU A 164 -19.84 -0.41 -6.33
N LYS A 165 -19.75 -0.47 -5.00
CA LYS A 165 -19.20 -1.63 -4.27
C LYS A 165 -19.95 -2.88 -4.69
N ASN A 166 -21.27 -2.91 -4.58
CA ASN A 166 -22.08 -4.08 -4.92
C ASN A 166 -22.05 -4.43 -6.42
N LEU A 167 -21.83 -3.45 -7.31
CA LEU A 167 -21.68 -3.70 -8.74
C LEU A 167 -20.26 -4.11 -9.16
N SER A 168 -19.29 -4.15 -8.24
CA SER A 168 -17.88 -4.42 -8.57
C SER A 168 -17.46 -5.88 -8.33
N TYR A 169 -18.39 -6.83 -8.26
CA TYR A 169 -18.06 -8.25 -8.08
C TYR A 169 -17.56 -8.89 -9.38
N GLN A 170 -18.28 -8.68 -10.48
CA GLN A 170 -17.93 -9.26 -11.79
C GLN A 170 -16.70 -8.61 -12.40
N ARG A 171 -15.93 -9.39 -13.17
CA ARG A 171 -14.70 -8.92 -13.81
C ARG A 171 -14.97 -7.75 -14.76
N GLU A 172 -16.00 -7.89 -15.60
CA GLU A 172 -16.40 -6.92 -16.61
C GLU A 172 -16.78 -5.58 -15.97
N HIS A 173 -17.47 -5.63 -14.83
CA HIS A 173 -17.92 -4.42 -14.14
C HIS A 173 -16.73 -3.63 -13.55
N LYS A 174 -15.71 -4.33 -12.99
CA LYS A 174 -14.47 -3.69 -12.51
C LYS A 174 -13.76 -2.92 -13.62
N GLU A 175 -13.77 -3.46 -14.83
CA GLU A 175 -13.18 -2.82 -16.01
C GLU A 175 -13.94 -1.57 -16.42
N ILE A 176 -15.28 -1.61 -16.39
CA ILE A 176 -16.13 -0.43 -16.64
C ILE A 176 -15.84 0.67 -15.60
N VAL A 177 -15.72 0.30 -14.31
CA VAL A 177 -15.34 1.26 -13.24
C VAL A 177 -13.98 1.90 -13.54
N ALA A 178 -13.00 1.10 -13.94
CA ALA A 178 -11.65 1.56 -14.26
C ALA A 178 -11.56 2.39 -15.55
N ALA A 179 -12.43 2.16 -16.52
CA ALA A 179 -12.50 2.89 -17.79
C ALA A 179 -13.19 4.25 -17.63
N ASN A 180 -14.14 4.37 -16.71
CA ASN A 180 -14.94 5.59 -16.49
C ASN A 180 -14.37 6.51 -15.39
N GLY A 181 -13.09 6.37 -15.04
CA GLY A 181 -12.45 7.23 -14.04
C GLY A 181 -12.89 6.97 -12.59
N GLY A 182 -13.53 5.83 -12.31
CA GLY A 182 -13.99 5.48 -10.97
C GLY A 182 -12.85 5.28 -9.97
N ILE A 183 -11.71 4.70 -10.41
CA ILE A 183 -10.56 4.43 -9.52
C ILE A 183 -9.99 5.73 -8.90
N PRO A 184 -9.55 6.75 -9.67
CA PRO A 184 -9.06 8.00 -9.07
C PRO A 184 -10.06 8.64 -8.13
N LYS A 185 -11.36 8.61 -8.47
CA LYS A 185 -12.38 9.22 -7.64
C LYS A 185 -12.60 8.47 -6.33
N LEU A 186 -12.61 7.14 -6.35
CA LEU A 186 -12.66 6.34 -5.13
C LEU A 186 -11.42 6.57 -4.26
N VAL A 187 -10.24 6.74 -4.85
CA VAL A 187 -9.01 7.06 -4.11
C VAL A 187 -9.09 8.44 -3.46
N GLU A 188 -9.72 9.43 -4.11
CA GLU A 188 -9.99 10.74 -3.51
C GLU A 188 -10.87 10.63 -2.25
N LEU A 189 -11.90 9.77 -2.28
CA LEU A 189 -12.85 9.61 -1.18
C LEU A 189 -12.27 8.91 0.06
N ILE A 190 -11.16 8.18 -0.07
CA ILE A 190 -10.51 7.51 1.07
C ILE A 190 -9.45 8.39 1.75
N LYS A 191 -9.24 9.62 1.29
CA LYS A 191 -8.23 10.53 1.86
C LYS A 191 -8.58 11.03 3.26
N ASP A 192 -9.87 11.12 3.57
CA ASP A 192 -10.38 11.53 4.88
C ASP A 192 -10.83 10.30 5.69
N PRO A 193 -10.06 9.89 6.72
CA PRO A 193 -10.39 8.74 7.56
C PRO A 193 -11.66 8.91 8.40
N SER A 194 -12.17 10.14 8.56
CA SER A 194 -13.37 10.43 9.33
C SER A 194 -14.65 10.42 8.49
N SER A 195 -14.52 10.30 7.17
CA SER A 195 -15.66 10.39 6.25
C SER A 195 -16.59 9.18 6.36
N ARG A 196 -17.90 9.45 6.42
CA ARG A 196 -18.96 8.41 6.38
C ARG A 196 -18.96 7.61 5.07
N VAL A 197 -18.32 8.11 4.01
CA VAL A 197 -18.21 7.44 2.70
C VAL A 197 -17.11 6.37 2.71
N LEU A 198 -16.14 6.48 3.62
CA LEU A 198 -14.92 5.68 3.66
C LEU A 198 -15.16 4.16 3.51
N PRO A 199 -16.02 3.49 4.31
CA PRO A 199 -16.19 2.04 4.20
C PRO A 199 -16.74 1.59 2.85
N TYR A 200 -17.55 2.43 2.19
CA TYR A 200 -18.08 2.15 0.86
C TYR A 200 -17.00 2.34 -0.22
N ALA A 201 -16.22 3.42 -0.12
CA ALA A 201 -15.15 3.71 -1.07
C ALA A 201 -14.00 2.68 -1.00
N VAL A 202 -13.51 2.37 0.21
CA VAL A 202 -12.49 1.33 0.40
C VAL A 202 -13.03 -0.04 -0.01
N GLY A 203 -14.29 -0.35 0.32
CA GLY A 203 -14.94 -1.59 -0.10
C GLY A 203 -15.02 -1.76 -1.62
N ALA A 204 -15.39 -0.69 -2.34
CA ALA A 204 -15.38 -0.69 -3.81
C ALA A 204 -13.95 -0.85 -4.36
N LEU A 205 -12.96 -0.14 -3.79
CA LEU A 205 -11.55 -0.28 -4.20
C LEU A 205 -11.01 -1.70 -3.97
N ARG A 206 -11.34 -2.35 -2.85
CA ARG A 206 -10.98 -3.75 -2.59
C ARG A 206 -11.46 -4.67 -3.72
N LEU A 207 -12.73 -4.54 -4.08
CA LEU A 207 -13.32 -5.35 -5.14
C LEU A 207 -12.69 -5.06 -6.51
N VAL A 208 -12.40 -3.80 -6.82
CA VAL A 208 -11.68 -3.45 -8.07
C VAL A 208 -10.23 -3.95 -8.06
N ALA A 209 -9.55 -3.95 -6.91
CA ALA A 209 -8.19 -4.47 -6.73
C ALA A 209 -8.11 -5.98 -6.94
N SER A 210 -9.18 -6.72 -6.61
CA SER A 210 -9.30 -8.16 -6.93
C SER A 210 -9.41 -8.46 -8.43
N GLY A 211 -9.44 -7.44 -9.29
CA GLY A 211 -9.52 -7.53 -10.74
C GLY A 211 -8.20 -7.89 -11.44
N ARG A 212 -8.04 -7.42 -12.68
CA ARG A 212 -6.84 -7.67 -13.51
C ARG A 212 -5.64 -6.81 -13.05
N PRO A 213 -4.40 -7.18 -13.42
CA PRO A 213 -3.21 -6.37 -13.13
C PRO A 213 -3.32 -4.90 -13.58
N GLU A 214 -4.03 -4.61 -14.68
CA GLU A 214 -4.26 -3.26 -15.19
C GLU A 214 -5.03 -2.38 -14.19
N THR A 215 -6.08 -2.91 -13.56
CA THR A 215 -6.87 -2.17 -12.57
C THR A 215 -6.05 -1.93 -11.32
N ARG A 216 -5.27 -2.92 -10.86
CA ARG A 216 -4.32 -2.77 -9.75
C ARG A 216 -3.29 -1.67 -10.01
N ARG A 217 -2.67 -1.65 -11.19
CA ARG A 217 -1.72 -0.62 -11.59
C ARG A 217 -2.34 0.78 -11.55
N LYS A 218 -3.57 0.93 -12.04
CA LYS A 218 -4.31 2.21 -11.95
C LYS A 218 -4.60 2.65 -10.51
N ILE A 219 -4.92 1.70 -9.62
CA ILE A 219 -5.14 1.99 -8.19
C ILE A 219 -3.85 2.54 -7.56
N VAL A 220 -2.72 1.88 -7.83
CA VAL A 220 -1.42 2.29 -7.31
C VAL A 220 -0.97 3.63 -7.89
N SER A 221 -1.10 3.83 -9.21
CA SER A 221 -0.74 5.10 -9.86
C SER A 221 -1.60 6.28 -9.41
N SER A 222 -2.80 6.02 -8.89
CA SER A 222 -3.67 7.05 -8.28
C SER A 222 -3.26 7.41 -6.84
N GLY A 223 -2.21 6.80 -6.29
CA GLY A 223 -1.70 7.09 -4.94
C GLY A 223 -2.42 6.35 -3.81
N ALA A 224 -3.20 5.30 -4.12
CA ALA A 224 -4.04 4.63 -3.12
C ALA A 224 -3.25 4.05 -1.93
N ILE A 225 -2.05 3.52 -2.17
CA ILE A 225 -1.26 2.81 -1.14
C ILE A 225 -0.99 3.70 0.08
N GLU A 226 -0.64 4.97 -0.12
CA GLU A 226 -0.34 5.87 1.00
C GLU A 226 -1.55 6.07 1.91
N TYR A 227 -2.75 6.26 1.33
CA TYR A 227 -3.98 6.43 2.09
C TYR A 227 -4.44 5.14 2.75
N LEU A 228 -4.29 3.99 2.09
CA LEU A 228 -4.60 2.69 2.68
C LEU A 228 -3.69 2.39 3.88
N VAL A 229 -2.39 2.72 3.81
CA VAL A 229 -1.46 2.57 4.93
C VAL A 229 -1.79 3.53 6.08
N LYS A 230 -2.21 4.78 5.78
CA LYS A 230 -2.71 5.71 6.80
C LYS A 230 -3.93 5.18 7.54
N LEU A 231 -4.82 4.43 6.88
CA LEU A 231 -5.93 3.76 7.55
C LEU A 231 -5.45 2.65 8.50
N LEU A 232 -4.44 1.85 8.10
CA LEU A 232 -3.85 0.86 9.01
C LEU A 232 -3.24 1.51 10.27
N ALA A 233 -2.76 2.75 10.16
CA ALA A 233 -2.19 3.49 11.28
C ALA A 233 -3.21 3.90 12.36
N LEU A 234 -4.51 3.82 12.09
CA LEU A 234 -5.55 4.07 13.10
C LEU A 234 -5.55 3.02 14.22
N LYS A 235 -5.02 1.81 13.95
CA LYS A 235 -4.88 0.71 14.91
C LYS A 235 -6.20 0.33 15.63
N ASP A 236 -7.32 0.47 14.92
CA ASP A 236 -8.63 0.12 15.44
C ASP A 236 -9.07 -1.23 14.87
N GLU A 237 -9.00 -2.26 15.71
CA GLU A 237 -9.29 -3.65 15.34
C GLU A 237 -10.76 -3.85 14.92
N GLN A 238 -11.68 -3.00 15.40
CA GLN A 238 -13.12 -3.10 15.13
C GLN A 238 -13.58 -2.23 13.96
N ASN A 239 -12.70 -1.40 13.41
CA ASN A 239 -13.03 -0.54 12.29
C ASN A 239 -13.03 -1.30 10.96
N ASP A 240 -14.22 -1.46 10.37
CA ASP A 240 -14.41 -2.11 9.08
C ASP A 240 -13.54 -1.51 7.97
N SER A 241 -13.31 -0.19 7.98
CA SER A 241 -12.49 0.48 6.95
C SER A 241 -11.02 0.07 7.05
N VAL A 242 -10.51 -0.16 8.25
CA VAL A 242 -9.13 -0.64 8.48
C VAL A 242 -8.99 -2.08 7.97
N ARG A 243 -9.97 -2.94 8.27
CA ARG A 243 -10.03 -4.32 7.76
C ARG A 243 -10.13 -4.36 6.23
N LEU A 244 -10.98 -3.51 5.65
CA LEU A 244 -11.11 -3.38 4.19
C LEU A 244 -9.83 -2.84 3.53
N ALA A 245 -9.11 -1.94 4.21
CA ALA A 245 -7.84 -1.41 3.70
C ALA A 245 -6.75 -2.50 3.65
N SER A 246 -6.64 -3.34 4.69
CA SER A 246 -5.78 -4.53 4.68
C SER A 246 -6.10 -5.47 3.53
N GLY A 247 -7.37 -5.85 3.36
CA GLY A 247 -7.80 -6.71 2.25
C GLY A 247 -7.59 -6.06 0.87
N THR A 248 -7.63 -4.73 0.78
CA THR A 248 -7.26 -4.02 -0.47
C THR A 248 -5.77 -4.14 -0.74
N LEU A 249 -4.92 -3.92 0.27
CA LEU A 249 -3.47 -4.08 0.16
C LEU A 249 -3.09 -5.53 -0.17
N LEU A 250 -3.80 -6.52 0.36
CA LEU A 250 -3.62 -7.93 -0.01
C LEU A 250 -3.67 -8.14 -1.52
N HIS A 251 -4.72 -7.64 -2.18
CA HIS A 251 -4.86 -7.77 -3.64
C HIS A 251 -3.78 -7.02 -4.41
N LEU A 252 -3.16 -5.99 -3.81
CA LEU A 252 -2.08 -5.22 -4.43
C LEU A 252 -0.69 -5.81 -4.17
N ALA A 253 -0.56 -6.70 -3.18
CA ALA A 253 0.72 -7.23 -2.70
C ALA A 253 1.44 -8.12 -3.72
N ASP A 254 0.74 -8.58 -4.76
CA ASP A 254 1.36 -9.43 -5.78
C ASP A 254 2.44 -8.72 -6.60
N CYS A 255 2.31 -7.42 -6.80
CA CYS A 255 3.14 -6.66 -7.74
C CYS A 255 3.59 -5.28 -7.22
N HIS A 256 3.19 -4.88 -6.00
CA HIS A 256 3.39 -3.49 -5.51
C HIS A 256 3.85 -3.40 -4.05
N THR A 257 4.49 -4.45 -3.55
CA THR A 257 5.10 -4.50 -2.20
C THR A 257 6.10 -3.38 -1.94
N GLU A 258 6.92 -2.99 -2.92
CA GLU A 258 7.90 -1.89 -2.76
C GLU A 258 7.22 -0.57 -2.39
N ALA A 259 6.10 -0.26 -3.04
CA ALA A 259 5.32 0.93 -2.75
C ALA A 259 4.70 0.86 -1.34
N MET A 260 4.30 -0.33 -0.87
CA MET A 260 3.81 -0.53 0.50
C MET A 260 4.91 -0.34 1.54
N VAL A 261 6.11 -0.85 1.28
CA VAL A 261 7.28 -0.66 2.15
C VAL A 261 7.64 0.82 2.23
N LYS A 262 7.75 1.50 1.08
CA LYS A 262 8.00 2.95 1.01
C LYS A 262 6.95 3.78 1.74
N ALA A 263 5.69 3.35 1.70
CA ALA A 263 4.59 4.01 2.42
C ALA A 263 4.56 3.69 3.93
N GLY A 264 5.43 2.81 4.44
CA GLY A 264 5.50 2.47 5.86
C GLY A 264 4.48 1.43 6.32
N ALA A 265 4.05 0.50 5.45
CA ALA A 265 3.04 -0.51 5.80
C ALA A 265 3.54 -1.53 6.85
N VAL A 266 4.82 -1.87 6.85
CA VAL A 266 5.39 -3.02 7.58
C VAL A 266 5.09 -3.01 9.09
N PRO A 267 5.34 -1.91 9.85
CA PRO A 267 5.06 -1.91 11.30
C PRO A 267 3.57 -2.11 11.62
N HIS A 268 2.69 -1.57 10.78
CA HIS A 268 1.25 -1.69 10.94
C HIS A 268 0.78 -3.12 10.68
N LEU A 269 1.27 -3.75 9.61
CA LEU A 269 0.97 -5.13 9.29
C LEU A 269 1.46 -6.09 10.39
N ILE A 270 2.64 -5.86 10.96
CA ILE A 270 3.15 -6.64 12.11
C ILE A 270 2.20 -6.50 13.31
N ALA A 271 1.74 -5.29 13.62
CA ALA A 271 0.78 -5.08 14.71
C ALA A 271 -0.54 -5.85 14.44
N MET A 272 -1.05 -5.80 13.21
CA MET A 272 -2.28 -6.49 12.82
C MET A 272 -2.22 -8.01 12.98
N THR A 273 -1.05 -8.64 12.84
CA THR A 273 -0.92 -10.10 13.09
C THR A 273 -1.20 -10.49 14.55
N LYS A 274 -1.16 -9.51 15.46
CA LYS A 274 -1.34 -9.67 16.91
C LYS A 274 -2.72 -9.24 17.41
N TRP A 275 -3.62 -8.81 16.52
CA TRP A 275 -4.98 -8.39 16.89
C TRP A 275 -5.81 -9.58 17.33
N GLU A 276 -6.10 -9.68 18.63
CA GLU A 276 -6.84 -10.80 19.22
C GLU A 276 -8.35 -10.64 19.04
N ASP A 277 -8.85 -9.40 19.01
CA ASP A 277 -10.28 -9.09 18.87
C ASP A 277 -10.72 -8.97 17.40
N ALA A 278 -9.78 -9.01 16.45
CA ALA A 278 -10.06 -9.03 15.02
C ALA A 278 -10.33 -10.46 14.50
N PRO A 279 -11.19 -10.62 13.47
CA PRO A 279 -11.38 -11.90 12.79
C PRO A 279 -10.04 -12.49 12.31
N LEU A 280 -9.88 -13.82 12.40
CA LEU A 280 -8.67 -14.54 11.99
C LEU A 280 -8.21 -14.16 10.57
N LEU A 281 -9.17 -13.99 9.65
CA LEU A 281 -8.91 -13.55 8.29
C LEU A 281 -8.07 -12.26 8.22
N VAL A 282 -8.32 -11.27 9.08
CA VAL A 282 -7.57 -10.00 9.07
C VAL A 282 -6.09 -10.23 9.43
N ARG A 283 -5.83 -11.16 10.36
CA ARG A 283 -4.48 -11.54 10.76
C ARG A 283 -3.79 -12.33 9.65
N GLU A 284 -4.51 -13.24 8.99
CA GLU A 284 -4.03 -14.00 7.83
C GLU A 284 -3.71 -13.09 6.64
N GLU A 285 -4.57 -12.10 6.36
CA GLU A 285 -4.33 -11.08 5.33
C GLU A 285 -3.03 -10.32 5.62
N ALA A 286 -2.85 -9.83 6.85
CA ALA A 286 -1.64 -9.11 7.26
C ALA A 286 -0.37 -10.00 7.17
N ALA A 287 -0.46 -11.24 7.64
CA ALA A 287 0.64 -12.21 7.55
C ALA A 287 0.97 -12.55 6.10
N TYR A 288 -0.02 -12.71 5.23
CA TYR A 288 0.19 -12.96 3.81
C TYR A 288 0.85 -11.76 3.14
N ILE A 289 0.43 -10.53 3.42
CA ILE A 289 1.09 -9.33 2.87
C ILE A 289 2.55 -9.27 3.34
N LEU A 290 2.84 -9.55 4.60
CA LEU A 290 4.22 -9.62 5.12
C LEU A 290 5.02 -10.73 4.44
N GLN A 291 4.42 -11.91 4.27
CA GLN A 291 5.02 -13.01 3.51
C GLN A 291 5.30 -12.56 2.07
N ARG A 292 4.38 -11.86 1.41
CA ARG A 292 4.57 -11.32 0.07
C ARG A 292 5.59 -10.22 0.03
N ILE A 293 5.75 -9.39 1.05
CA ILE A 293 6.83 -8.41 1.16
C ILE A 293 8.17 -9.14 1.30
N ALA A 294 8.23 -10.21 2.11
CA ALA A 294 9.43 -11.02 2.31
C ALA A 294 9.79 -11.88 1.08
N LEU A 295 8.77 -12.40 0.38
CA LEU A 295 8.89 -13.17 -0.87
C LEU A 295 9.01 -12.27 -2.09
N SER A 296 8.59 -11.00 -1.98
CA SER A 296 8.65 -10.06 -3.06
C SER A 296 10.11 -9.96 -3.43
N PRO A 297 10.48 -10.38 -4.64
CA PRO A 297 11.84 -10.25 -5.07
C PRO A 297 12.12 -8.74 -5.05
N ASN A 298 12.96 -8.28 -4.13
CA ASN A 298 14.08 -7.44 -4.55
C ASN A 298 14.70 -8.24 -5.70
N ASN A 299 14.24 -8.01 -6.92
CA ASN A 299 14.66 -8.78 -8.08
C ASN A 299 16.19 -8.68 -8.08
N PRO A 300 16.94 -9.76 -7.78
CA PRO A 300 18.38 -9.67 -7.69
C PRO A 300 18.92 -9.12 -9.01
N THR A 301 18.29 -9.45 -10.14
CA THR A 301 18.60 -8.93 -11.46
C THR A 301 18.34 -7.42 -11.62
N GLN A 302 17.29 -6.86 -11.00
CA GLN A 302 17.01 -5.42 -11.07
C GLN A 302 17.85 -4.63 -10.06
N ALA A 303 18.02 -5.13 -8.84
CA ALA A 303 18.96 -4.59 -7.87
C ALA A 303 20.38 -4.60 -8.45
N LEU A 304 20.80 -5.72 -9.06
CA LEU A 304 22.05 -5.81 -9.83
C LEU A 304 22.08 -4.83 -11.00
N ARG A 305 20.97 -4.62 -11.72
CA ARG A 305 20.93 -3.64 -12.82
C ARG A 305 21.12 -2.21 -12.31
N VAL A 306 20.51 -1.86 -11.18
CA VAL A 306 20.66 -0.54 -10.55
C VAL A 306 22.08 -0.38 -9.99
N GLU A 307 22.60 -1.36 -9.25
CA GLU A 307 23.98 -1.41 -8.76
C GLU A 307 24.97 -1.24 -9.93
N ARG A 308 24.85 -2.05 -11.00
CA ARG A 308 25.69 -1.96 -12.21
C ARG A 308 25.60 -0.61 -12.89
N SER A 309 24.39 -0.03 -13.00
CA SER A 309 24.21 1.28 -13.62
C SER A 309 24.80 2.41 -12.77
N ALA A 310 24.82 2.28 -11.44
CA ALA A 310 25.50 3.21 -10.55
C ALA A 310 27.03 3.09 -10.65
N ILE A 311 27.56 1.85 -10.68
CA ILE A 311 28.98 1.55 -10.86
C ILE A 311 29.49 2.09 -12.20
N CYS A 312 28.78 1.84 -13.31
CA CYS A 312 29.18 2.35 -14.63
C CYS A 312 29.27 3.88 -14.67
N ARG A 313 28.41 4.59 -13.93
CA ARG A 313 28.46 6.06 -13.86
C ARG A 313 29.69 6.56 -13.09
N LYS A 314 30.05 5.91 -11.97
CA LYS A 314 31.27 6.27 -11.22
C LYS A 314 32.55 5.94 -11.97
N ARG A 315 32.59 4.81 -12.69
CA ARG A 315 33.73 4.47 -13.56
C ARG A 315 33.95 5.50 -14.67
N ALA A 316 32.90 6.21 -15.10
CA ALA A 316 33.01 7.26 -16.10
C ALA A 316 33.50 8.61 -15.52
N SER A 317 33.60 8.75 -14.20
CA SER A 317 34.00 9.98 -13.52
C SER A 317 35.37 9.89 -12.83
N ASP A 318 36.17 8.84 -13.09
CA ASP A 318 37.47 8.58 -12.47
C ASP A 318 37.48 8.58 -10.92
N GLU A 319 36.32 8.41 -10.30
CA GLU A 319 36.18 8.31 -8.84
C GLU A 319 36.45 6.89 -8.35
N LEU A 320 36.92 6.74 -7.10
CA LEU A 320 37.04 5.43 -6.46
C LEU A 320 35.68 4.75 -6.32
N VAL A 321 35.57 3.56 -6.87
CA VAL A 321 34.31 2.80 -6.90
C VAL A 321 34.26 1.86 -5.69
N ILE A 322 33.29 2.09 -4.80
CA ILE A 322 32.87 1.11 -3.80
C ILE A 322 31.70 0.31 -4.37
N SER A 323 31.80 -1.03 -4.32
CA SER A 323 30.76 -1.95 -4.77
C SER A 323 30.53 -3.08 -3.77
N ARG A 324 29.43 -3.81 -3.93
CA ARG A 324 29.08 -4.95 -3.07
C ARG A 324 30.06 -6.11 -3.31
N ALA A 325 30.80 -6.47 -2.27
CA ALA A 325 31.74 -7.58 -2.27
C ALA A 325 31.05 -8.91 -1.92
N ARG A 326 30.19 -8.91 -0.88
CA ARG A 326 29.39 -10.06 -0.41
C ARG A 326 28.03 -9.62 0.13
N GLY A 327 27.04 -10.50 0.12
CA GLY A 327 25.67 -10.23 0.57
C GLY A 327 24.64 -10.13 -0.57
N VAL A 328 23.35 -10.16 -0.21
CA VAL A 328 22.24 -10.20 -1.16
C VAL A 328 22.08 -8.83 -1.87
N PRO A 329 21.87 -8.79 -3.21
CA PRO A 329 21.60 -7.54 -3.91
C PRO A 329 20.43 -6.76 -3.31
N GLY A 330 20.61 -5.46 -3.09
CA GLY A 330 19.62 -4.59 -2.45
C GLY A 330 19.74 -4.48 -0.92
N ASP A 331 20.55 -5.31 -0.27
CA ASP A 331 20.81 -5.20 1.17
C ASP A 331 21.81 -4.08 1.52
N THR A 332 22.56 -3.60 0.53
CA THR A 332 23.41 -2.42 0.67
C THR A 332 23.05 -1.39 -0.38
N TYR A 333 22.98 -0.13 0.03
CA TYR A 333 22.77 1.00 -0.88
C TYR A 333 23.92 2.00 -0.76
N ILE A 334 24.59 2.25 -1.89
CA ILE A 334 25.74 3.16 -2.00
C ILE A 334 25.29 4.39 -2.79
N LYS A 335 25.27 5.56 -2.16
CA LYS A 335 24.97 6.84 -2.82
C LYS A 335 26.17 7.34 -3.62
N ALA A 336 25.92 8.31 -4.50
CA ALA A 336 26.97 8.95 -5.29
C ALA A 336 28.10 9.50 -4.39
N ASN A 337 27.73 10.20 -3.31
CA ASN A 337 28.65 10.77 -2.33
C ASN A 337 29.22 9.76 -1.32
N ASN A 338 29.42 8.49 -1.68
CA ASN A 338 30.02 7.48 -0.78
C ASN A 338 29.33 7.27 0.59
N MET A 339 28.07 7.71 0.72
CA MET A 339 27.20 7.33 1.84
C MET A 339 26.65 5.92 1.60
N ILE A 340 26.89 5.03 2.56
CA ILE A 340 26.60 3.61 2.49
C ILE A 340 25.60 3.25 3.58
N MET A 341 24.49 2.62 3.18
CA MET A 341 23.44 2.16 4.08
C MET A 341 23.28 0.64 3.98
N PHE A 342 23.31 -0.03 5.12
CA PHE A 342 23.17 -1.48 5.24
C PHE A 342 21.80 -1.84 5.85
N TYR A 343 21.06 -2.68 5.16
CA TYR A 343 19.75 -3.21 5.55
C TYR A 343 19.81 -4.68 5.97
N SER A 344 20.93 -5.35 5.74
CA SER A 344 21.26 -6.68 6.29
C SER A 344 22.78 -6.78 6.49
N TYR A 345 23.27 -7.91 7.01
CA TYR A 345 24.70 -8.15 7.14
C TYR A 345 25.36 -8.42 5.77
N SER A 346 26.06 -7.43 5.25
CA SER A 346 26.69 -7.44 3.92
C SER A 346 28.02 -6.69 3.93
N SER A 347 28.84 -6.91 2.89
CA SER A 347 30.17 -6.32 2.75
C SER A 347 30.30 -5.58 1.43
N VAL A 348 30.98 -4.44 1.48
CA VAL A 348 31.35 -3.64 0.31
C VAL A 348 32.86 -3.40 0.31
N ALA A 349 33.44 -3.27 -0.86
CA ALA A 349 34.86 -3.00 -1.03
C ALA A 349 35.10 -2.07 -2.21
N CYS A 350 36.24 -1.40 -2.17
CA CYS A 350 36.75 -0.68 -3.32
C CYS A 350 37.17 -1.66 -4.42
N GLU A 351 36.90 -1.34 -5.67
CA GLU A 351 37.39 -2.12 -6.82
C GLU A 351 38.88 -1.85 -7.12
N THR A 352 39.45 -0.79 -6.54
CA THR A 352 40.85 -0.39 -6.75
C THR A 352 41.73 -0.93 -5.63
N PHE A 353 42.79 -1.64 -6.01
CA PHE A 353 43.76 -2.21 -5.10
C PHE A 353 45.08 -1.44 -5.17
N LEU A 354 45.65 -1.15 -3.99
CA LEU A 354 46.86 -0.38 -3.78
C LEU A 354 47.97 -1.34 -3.32
N ASN A 355 49.16 -1.26 -3.91
CA ASN A 355 50.24 -2.23 -3.69
C ASN A 355 51.55 -1.62 -3.18
N LYS A 356 51.58 -0.30 -2.93
CA LYS A 356 52.78 0.41 -2.49
C LYS A 356 52.42 1.72 -1.80
N GLY A 357 53.27 2.15 -0.86
CA GLY A 357 53.15 3.44 -0.20
C GLY A 357 52.23 3.44 1.02
N LYS A 358 51.97 4.64 1.53
CA LYS A 358 51.12 4.88 2.71
C LYS A 358 49.80 5.50 2.28
N VAL A 359 48.71 4.88 2.68
CA VAL A 359 47.36 5.25 2.23
C VAL A 359 46.40 5.19 3.41
N TYR A 360 45.39 6.06 3.42
CA TYR A 360 44.36 6.03 4.45
C TYR A 360 43.04 6.58 3.91
N TYR A 361 41.96 6.29 4.63
CA TYR A 361 40.64 6.83 4.36
C TYR A 361 39.87 6.99 5.68
N GLU A 362 38.80 7.77 5.64
CA GLU A 362 37.98 8.05 6.81
C GLU A 362 36.56 7.50 6.66
N ILE A 363 35.98 7.05 7.77
CA ILE A 363 34.57 6.67 7.85
C ILE A 363 33.89 7.48 8.93
N GLU A 364 32.93 8.32 8.55
CA GLU A 364 32.03 9.01 9.48
C GLU A 364 30.79 8.16 9.76
N ILE A 365 30.49 7.95 11.04
CA ILE A 365 29.42 7.06 11.49
C ILE A 365 28.12 7.85 11.70
N PHE A 366 27.07 7.51 10.95
CA PHE A 366 25.73 8.09 11.14
C PHE A 366 24.84 7.20 12.00
N SER A 367 24.97 5.88 11.85
CA SER A 367 24.42 4.89 12.78
C SER A 367 25.19 3.58 12.65
N VAL A 368 25.34 2.86 13.75
CA VAL A 368 26.04 1.57 13.76
C VAL A 368 25.46 0.66 14.84
N LYS A 369 25.31 -0.63 14.52
CA LYS A 369 24.85 -1.68 15.44
C LYS A 369 25.46 -3.03 15.05
N GLY A 370 25.32 -4.02 15.92
CA GLY A 370 25.71 -5.40 15.64
C GLY A 370 27.22 -5.55 15.55
N PHE A 371 27.72 -6.06 14.43
CA PHE A 371 29.13 -6.40 14.20
C PHE A 371 29.72 -5.62 13.01
N PRO A 372 29.78 -4.28 13.06
CA PRO A 372 30.41 -3.50 12.00
C PRO A 372 31.89 -3.89 11.90
N SER A 373 32.43 -3.94 10.69
CA SER A 373 33.85 -4.27 10.51
C SER A 373 34.42 -3.38 9.44
N PHE A 374 35.34 -2.50 9.80
CA PHE A 374 35.96 -1.54 8.87
C PHE A 374 37.45 -1.85 8.72
N GLY A 375 37.95 -1.93 7.49
CA GLY A 375 39.36 -2.24 7.25
C GLY A 375 39.70 -2.57 5.79
N TRP A 376 40.56 -3.55 5.56
CA TRP A 376 41.14 -3.83 4.25
C TRP A 376 40.91 -5.28 3.83
N ILE A 377 40.80 -5.51 2.52
CA ILE A 377 40.84 -6.84 1.90
C ILE A 377 42.01 -6.94 0.92
N SER A 378 42.57 -8.13 0.75
CA SER A 378 43.55 -8.41 -0.30
C SER A 378 42.87 -8.84 -1.61
N LYS A 379 43.65 -8.94 -2.70
CA LYS A 379 43.15 -9.39 -4.00
C LYS A 379 42.67 -10.84 -3.99
N GLU A 380 43.17 -11.65 -3.06
CA GLU A 380 42.77 -13.06 -2.90
C GLU A 380 41.42 -13.20 -2.18
N PHE A 381 40.87 -12.12 -1.61
CA PHE A 381 39.56 -12.14 -0.98
C PHE A 381 38.46 -12.50 -2.00
N GLU A 382 37.76 -13.60 -1.75
CA GLU A 382 36.71 -14.10 -2.64
C GLU A 382 35.52 -13.12 -2.71
N THR A 383 35.38 -12.46 -3.86
CA THR A 383 34.23 -11.62 -4.23
C THR A 383 33.49 -12.23 -5.43
N GLY A 384 32.18 -11.99 -5.58
CA GLY A 384 31.47 -12.31 -6.83
C GLY A 384 30.06 -12.92 -6.74
N ILE A 385 29.51 -13.28 -7.90
CA ILE A 385 28.09 -13.65 -8.14
C ILE A 385 27.72 -15.00 -7.48
N ASN A 386 28.67 -15.90 -7.26
CA ASN A 386 28.37 -17.20 -6.62
C ASN A 386 27.99 -17.08 -5.13
N HIS A 387 28.17 -15.89 -4.53
CA HIS A 387 27.84 -15.59 -3.14
C HIS A 387 26.58 -14.73 -2.99
N LEU A 388 25.67 -14.78 -3.99
CA LEU A 388 24.37 -14.09 -4.00
C LEU A 388 23.48 -14.38 -2.77
N TYR A 389 23.74 -15.48 -2.06
CA TYR A 389 22.98 -15.95 -0.90
C TYR A 389 23.82 -16.05 0.38
N ASP A 390 25.08 -15.61 0.34
CA ASP A 390 25.96 -15.68 1.50
C ASP A 390 25.69 -14.51 2.45
N CYS A 391 25.70 -14.77 3.75
CA CYS A 391 25.75 -13.69 4.74
C CYS A 391 27.15 -13.06 4.63
N GLY A 392 27.27 -11.72 4.71
CA GLY A 392 28.51 -10.97 4.47
C GLY A 392 29.71 -11.25 5.39
N VAL A 393 29.90 -12.48 5.86
CA VAL A 393 31.03 -12.92 6.67
C VAL A 393 32.13 -13.37 5.70
N GLY A 394 33.27 -12.68 5.67
CA GLY A 394 34.45 -13.17 4.97
C GLY A 394 35.06 -14.33 5.73
N PHE A 395 34.66 -15.58 5.46
CA PHE A 395 35.41 -16.74 5.95
C PHE A 395 36.64 -16.95 5.04
N PRO A 396 37.78 -17.42 5.59
CA PRO A 396 38.97 -17.69 4.80
C PRO A 396 38.62 -18.67 3.67
N GLY A 397 39.27 -18.48 2.51
CA GLY A 397 39.11 -19.34 1.35
C GLY A 397 39.42 -20.81 1.65
N ARG A 398 39.45 -21.65 0.61
CA ARG A 398 39.53 -23.12 0.72
C ARG A 398 40.64 -23.68 1.61
N ASP A 399 41.66 -22.89 1.95
CA ASP A 399 42.70 -23.20 2.94
C ASP A 399 42.51 -22.35 4.21
N LYS A 400 42.20 -23.00 5.34
CA LYS A 400 41.87 -22.38 6.64
C LYS A 400 43.07 -21.70 7.34
N THR A 401 44.22 -21.62 6.68
CA THR A 401 45.49 -21.16 7.28
C THR A 401 45.87 -19.73 6.92
N SER A 402 45.20 -19.09 5.96
CA SER A 402 45.48 -17.70 5.57
C SER A 402 44.21 -16.84 5.52
N HIS A 403 44.34 -15.58 5.94
CA HIS A 403 43.23 -14.62 6.00
C HIS A 403 43.48 -13.48 5.01
N ASP A 404 42.46 -13.14 4.22
CA ASP A 404 42.52 -12.13 3.14
C ASP A 404 41.77 -10.83 3.49
N SER A 405 41.51 -10.62 4.78
CA SER A 405 40.76 -9.46 5.29
C SER A 405 41.16 -9.12 6.71
N TRP A 406 41.32 -7.82 6.99
CA TRP A 406 41.68 -7.28 8.30
C TRP A 406 40.76 -6.12 8.61
N ALA A 407 40.09 -6.16 9.76
CA ALA A 407 39.14 -5.12 10.12
C ALA A 407 39.03 -4.95 11.63
N ILE A 408 38.51 -3.80 12.05
CA ILE A 408 38.16 -3.53 13.44
C ILE A 408 36.65 -3.34 13.58
N ASP A 409 36.13 -3.80 14.71
CA ASP A 409 34.76 -3.63 15.16
C ASP A 409 34.81 -2.85 16.47
N GLY A 410 34.66 -1.53 16.40
CA GLY A 410 34.62 -0.69 17.59
C GLY A 410 33.29 -0.75 18.35
N VAL A 411 32.23 -1.40 17.84
CA VAL A 411 31.01 -1.62 18.65
C VAL A 411 31.25 -2.72 19.67
N ASN A 412 31.95 -3.78 19.27
CA ASN A 412 32.32 -4.89 20.14
C ASN A 412 33.76 -4.85 20.63
N GLN A 413 34.51 -3.81 20.25
CA GLN A 413 35.93 -3.56 20.56
C GLN A 413 36.82 -4.77 20.25
N ARG A 414 36.72 -5.27 19.01
CA ARG A 414 37.45 -6.45 18.55
C ARG A 414 38.11 -6.20 17.20
N LYS A 415 39.19 -6.93 16.91
CA LYS A 415 39.80 -6.97 15.58
C LYS A 415 39.59 -8.34 14.91
N TRP A 416 39.32 -8.33 13.61
CA TRP A 416 39.17 -9.50 12.73
C TRP A 416 40.49 -9.78 12.00
N PRO A 417 40.96 -11.04 11.89
CA PRO A 417 40.23 -12.29 12.07
C PRO A 417 40.26 -12.93 13.47
N ASN A 418 41.24 -12.60 14.30
CA ASN A 418 41.49 -13.29 15.57
C ASN A 418 40.46 -13.02 16.68
N LYS A 419 39.59 -12.01 16.51
CA LYS A 419 38.58 -11.55 17.48
C LYS A 419 39.17 -11.12 18.84
N GLU A 420 40.45 -10.77 18.86
CA GLU A 420 41.14 -10.17 20.01
C GLU A 420 40.54 -8.80 20.34
N THR A 421 40.55 -8.42 21.62
CA THR A 421 40.13 -7.09 22.06
C THR A 421 41.04 -6.01 21.46
N TYR A 422 40.44 -4.99 20.85
CA TYR A 422 41.16 -3.88 20.26
C TYR A 422 40.29 -2.61 20.21
N GLY A 423 40.91 -1.44 20.42
CA GLY A 423 40.29 -0.16 20.13
C GLY A 423 39.30 0.35 21.18
N MET A 424 38.88 1.60 20.95
CA MET A 424 37.86 2.29 21.73
C MET A 424 36.46 2.00 21.17
N SER A 425 35.44 2.16 22.02
CA SER A 425 34.05 2.12 21.56
C SER A 425 33.72 3.34 20.71
N TRP A 426 32.98 3.13 19.62
CA TRP A 426 32.58 4.18 18.69
C TRP A 426 31.07 4.19 18.44
N GLY A 427 30.55 5.32 17.97
CA GLY A 427 29.12 5.53 17.74
C GLY A 427 28.81 6.64 16.75
N LYS A 428 27.56 7.08 16.76
CA LYS A 428 27.08 8.14 15.86
C LYS A 428 27.87 9.44 16.08
N GLY A 429 28.39 10.01 15.01
CA GLY A 429 29.16 11.26 14.98
C GLY A 429 30.67 11.04 14.98
N ASP A 430 31.13 9.84 15.34
CA ASP A 430 32.55 9.54 15.35
C ASP A 430 33.10 9.33 13.93
N VAL A 431 34.39 9.64 13.78
CA VAL A 431 35.16 9.46 12.55
C VAL A 431 36.30 8.50 12.81
N VAL A 432 36.36 7.46 11.99
CA VAL A 432 37.37 6.42 12.05
C VAL A 432 38.37 6.65 10.93
N THR A 433 39.64 6.80 11.26
CA THR A 433 40.71 6.83 10.27
C THR A 433 41.30 5.44 10.12
N ILE A 434 41.40 4.96 8.89
CA ILE A 434 41.86 3.60 8.57
C ILE A 434 43.05 3.73 7.63
N ALA A 435 44.24 3.43 8.13
CA ALA A 435 45.50 3.63 7.44
C ALA A 435 46.23 2.32 7.19
N ALA A 436 46.94 2.25 6.08
CA ALA A 436 47.81 1.16 5.69
C ALA A 436 49.18 1.70 5.26
N ASP A 437 50.23 1.17 5.86
CA ASP A 437 51.61 1.29 5.38
C ASP A 437 51.90 0.02 4.57
N LEU A 438 51.73 0.10 3.25
CA LEU A 438 51.87 -1.04 2.34
C LEU A 438 53.35 -1.42 2.12
N ASP A 439 54.28 -0.55 2.47
CA ASP A 439 55.70 -0.84 2.39
C ASP A 439 56.17 -1.61 3.64
N ALA A 440 55.54 -1.35 4.80
CA ALA A 440 55.86 -2.00 6.07
C ALA A 440 54.90 -3.15 6.47
N GLY A 441 53.77 -3.31 5.80
CA GLY A 441 52.76 -4.32 6.15
C GLY A 441 52.03 -4.02 7.45
N ILE A 442 51.78 -2.73 7.74
CA ILE A 442 51.18 -2.26 8.98
C ILE A 442 49.82 -1.65 8.69
N LEU A 443 48.81 -2.03 9.49
CA LEU A 443 47.50 -1.40 9.47
C LEU A 443 47.25 -0.67 10.79
N THR A 444 46.94 0.62 10.68
CA THR A 444 46.77 1.54 11.80
C THR A 444 45.35 2.11 11.77
N PHE A 445 44.71 2.19 12.94
CA PHE A 445 43.37 2.73 13.07
C PHE A 445 43.36 3.87 14.09
N GLY A 446 42.70 4.97 13.73
CA GLY A 446 42.47 6.11 14.58
C GLY A 446 40.99 6.35 14.83
N LEU A 447 40.65 6.94 15.97
CA LEU A 447 39.29 7.35 16.30
C LEU A 447 39.31 8.82 16.71
N ASN A 448 38.63 9.68 15.95
CA ASN A 448 38.56 11.12 16.18
C ASN A 448 39.94 11.78 16.40
N GLY A 449 40.95 11.33 15.64
CA GLY A 449 42.34 11.80 15.75
C GLY A 449 43.19 11.16 16.85
N CYS A 450 42.64 10.24 17.64
CA CYS A 450 43.41 9.45 18.61
C CYS A 450 44.04 8.23 17.94
N TYR A 451 45.37 8.15 17.98
CA TYR A 451 46.19 7.04 17.46
C TYR A 451 47.01 6.33 18.55
N ASP A 452 46.94 6.83 19.79
CA ASP A 452 47.58 6.20 20.93
C ASP A 452 46.75 5.01 21.44
N ALA A 453 47.39 4.11 22.19
CA ALA A 453 46.70 2.96 22.77
C ALA A 453 45.45 3.41 23.58
N PRO A 454 44.28 2.77 23.39
CA PRO A 454 44.08 1.46 22.77
C PRO A 454 43.79 1.47 21.25
N MET A 455 43.92 2.62 20.58
CA MET A 455 43.93 2.74 19.12
C MET A 455 45.35 2.49 18.56
N GLY A 456 45.63 2.92 17.33
CA GLY A 456 46.96 2.84 16.72
C GLY A 456 47.16 1.59 15.88
N ILE A 457 48.33 0.96 15.95
CA ILE A 457 48.64 -0.21 15.12
C ILE A 457 47.80 -1.42 15.57
N ALA A 458 46.93 -1.91 14.69
CA ALA A 458 46.09 -3.08 14.95
C ALA A 458 46.70 -4.38 14.40
N PHE A 459 47.38 -4.28 13.26
CA PHE A 459 47.98 -5.41 12.55
C PHE A 459 49.38 -5.03 12.07
N LYS A 460 50.30 -5.99 12.18
CA LYS A 460 51.65 -5.95 11.66
C LYS A 460 51.89 -7.20 10.83
N ASP A 461 52.90 -7.15 9.98
CA ASP A 461 53.42 -8.32 9.29
C ASP A 461 52.38 -9.03 8.42
N ILE A 462 51.42 -8.26 7.87
CA ILE A 462 50.29 -8.79 7.10
C ILE A 462 50.72 -9.44 5.77
N PHE A 463 52.02 -9.38 5.44
CA PHE A 463 52.63 -9.96 4.23
C PHE A 463 53.56 -11.16 4.49
N GLU A 464 53.90 -11.49 5.74
CA GLU A 464 55.03 -12.40 6.09
C GLU A 464 54.96 -13.83 5.52
N SER A 465 53.82 -14.24 4.94
CA SER A 465 53.61 -15.61 4.43
C SER A 465 53.52 -15.73 2.90
N ARG A 466 53.69 -14.64 2.11
CA ARG A 466 53.35 -14.65 0.67
C ARG A 466 54.44 -14.09 -0.24
N ASN A 467 54.76 -14.84 -1.31
CA ASN A 467 55.81 -14.56 -2.31
C ASN A 467 55.34 -13.71 -3.52
N GLU A 468 54.16 -13.08 -3.46
CA GLU A 468 53.52 -12.41 -4.61
C GLU A 468 53.20 -10.92 -4.35
N ALA A 469 52.90 -10.19 -5.43
CA ALA A 469 52.60 -8.76 -5.41
C ALA A 469 51.30 -8.47 -4.64
N PHE A 470 51.43 -8.18 -3.36
CA PHE A 470 50.32 -7.94 -2.45
C PHE A 470 49.68 -6.57 -2.69
N ALA A 471 48.34 -6.53 -2.67
CA ALA A 471 47.61 -5.28 -2.85
C ALA A 471 46.34 -5.29 -1.99
N LEU A 472 46.03 -4.14 -1.39
CA LEU A 472 44.88 -3.95 -0.50
C LEU A 472 43.85 -3.00 -1.10
N ALA A 473 42.58 -3.29 -0.82
CA ALA A 473 41.46 -2.39 -1.11
C ALA A 473 40.70 -2.07 0.19
N PRO A 474 40.24 -0.82 0.37
CA PRO A 474 39.32 -0.45 1.45
C PRO A 474 38.06 -1.32 1.41
N ALA A 475 37.64 -1.80 2.57
CA ALA A 475 36.45 -2.62 2.71
C ALA A 475 35.73 -2.35 4.05
N LEU A 476 34.43 -2.59 4.03
CA LEU A 476 33.61 -2.49 5.22
C LEU A 476 32.42 -3.43 5.17
N SER A 477 32.05 -3.93 6.35
CA SER A 477 30.82 -4.70 6.56
C SER A 477 29.94 -3.97 7.56
N GLY A 478 28.63 -4.01 7.31
CA GLY A 478 27.64 -3.37 8.16
C GLY A 478 26.46 -4.31 8.41
N SER A 479 25.85 -4.18 9.59
CA SER A 479 24.60 -4.88 9.93
C SER A 479 23.38 -3.99 9.68
N HIS A 480 22.17 -4.53 9.86
CA HIS A 480 20.91 -3.80 9.67
C HIS A 480 20.91 -2.45 10.43
N ASN A 481 20.55 -1.37 9.72
CA ASN A 481 20.59 0.03 10.18
C ASN A 481 22.00 0.58 10.45
N THR A 482 23.02 0.05 9.80
CA THR A 482 24.33 0.70 9.75
C THR A 482 24.33 1.72 8.61
N ALA A 483 24.68 2.97 8.91
CA ALA A 483 24.83 4.04 7.92
C ALA A 483 26.14 4.78 8.18
N VAL A 484 26.97 4.85 7.15
CA VAL A 484 28.30 5.46 7.23
C VAL A 484 28.62 6.23 5.96
N HIS A 485 29.49 7.23 6.08
CA HIS A 485 30.03 7.96 4.94
C HIS A 485 31.52 7.67 4.82
N VAL A 486 31.94 7.14 3.67
CA VAL A 486 33.36 6.86 3.39
C VAL A 486 33.96 8.06 2.65
N ASN A 487 35.07 8.58 3.15
CA ASN A 487 35.79 9.71 2.58
C ASN A 487 37.21 9.28 2.15
N PHE A 488 37.48 9.34 0.85
CA PHE A 488 38.82 9.06 0.29
C PHE A 488 39.65 10.34 0.10
N GLY A 489 39.22 11.46 0.69
CA GLY A 489 39.92 12.76 0.63
C GLY A 489 39.17 13.80 -0.20
N GLU A 490 38.08 13.42 -0.87
CA GLU A 490 37.25 14.27 -1.74
C GLU A 490 36.69 15.50 -1.00
N MET A 491 36.43 15.39 0.30
CA MET A 491 35.94 16.48 1.16
C MET A 491 37.01 17.08 2.08
N GLY A 492 38.27 16.68 1.91
CA GLY A 492 39.33 16.86 2.90
C GLY A 492 39.18 15.90 4.09
N PHE A 493 40.30 15.52 4.70
CA PHE A 493 40.31 14.64 5.86
C PHE A 493 40.16 15.42 7.16
N LYS A 494 39.38 14.89 8.10
CA LYS A 494 39.17 15.50 9.42
C LYS A 494 40.32 15.21 10.39
N PHE A 495 40.86 14.00 10.33
CA PHE A 495 41.83 13.44 11.27
C PHE A 495 42.90 12.63 10.53
N PRO A 496 43.81 13.27 9.78
CA PRO A 496 44.91 12.56 9.12
C PRO A 496 45.84 11.88 10.14
N PRO A 497 46.42 10.71 9.80
CA PRO A 497 47.32 9.94 10.67
C PRO A 497 48.77 10.43 10.70
#